data_AF-A0A067QSP7-F1
#
_entry.id   AF-A0A067QSP7-F1
#
_cell.length_a   1.000
_cell.length_b   1.000
_cell.length_c   1.000
_cell.angle_alpha   90.00
_cell.angle_beta   90.00
_cell.angle_gamma   90.00
#
_symmetry.space_group_name_H-M   'P 1'
#
loop_
_entity.id
_entity.type
_entity.pdbx_description
1 polymer ?
#
loop_
_entity_poly.entity_id
_entity_poly.type
_entity_poly.pdbx_seq_one_letter_code
_entity_poly.pdbx_strand_id
1 'polypeptide(L)'
;MITNNGHVVIHPNWRPEFMGILKPNYNSVDLTEVEHVDDDSIVLGSSHPDIIKLRRAMIDQEYGKKNLQLKYHFDHMRRVSTVKRQYTHIGVKDTPYAIGIALPFPYGMHIARPLEDKLKILTTRRPARK
;
A
#
# COMPACT_ATOMS: atom_id res chain seq x y z
N MET A 1 1.05 -7.30 0.79
CA MET A 1 0.64 -8.61 0.25
C MET A 1 -0.12 -9.35 1.33
N ILE A 2 -1.20 -10.05 0.98
CA ILE A 2 -2.05 -10.78 1.93
C ILE A 2 -2.28 -12.22 1.47
N THR A 3 -2.69 -13.08 2.41
CA THR A 3 -3.13 -14.46 2.18
C THR A 3 -4.62 -14.54 1.87
N ASN A 4 -5.09 -15.72 1.46
CA ASN A 4 -6.51 -16.04 1.28
C ASN A 4 -7.36 -15.93 2.56
N ASN A 5 -6.73 -15.86 3.75
CA ASN A 5 -7.42 -15.63 5.01
C ASN A 5 -7.48 -14.14 5.41
N GLY A 6 -6.84 -13.26 4.64
CA GLY A 6 -6.72 -11.83 4.95
C GLY A 6 -5.50 -11.46 5.82
N HIS A 7 -4.67 -12.44 6.19
CA HIS A 7 -3.46 -12.17 6.96
C HIS A 7 -2.41 -11.46 6.12
N VAL A 8 -1.72 -10.50 6.71
CA VAL A 8 -0.65 -9.74 6.09
C VAL A 8 0.62 -10.58 6.03
N VAL A 9 1.18 -10.73 4.82
CA VAL A 9 2.49 -11.35 4.61
C VAL A 9 3.59 -10.30 4.64
N ILE A 10 3.36 -9.16 3.98
CA ILE A 10 4.31 -8.04 3.91
C ILE A 10 3.54 -6.73 3.90
N HIS A 11 3.87 -5.84 4.84
CA HIS A 11 3.37 -4.48 4.90
C HIS A 11 4.36 -3.55 5.64
N PRO A 12 4.55 -2.27 5.22
CA PRO A 12 5.49 -1.36 5.87
C PRO A 12 5.21 -1.10 7.36
N ASN A 13 3.93 -1.10 7.75
CA ASN A 13 3.50 -0.88 9.13
C ASN A 13 3.36 -2.18 9.95
N TRP A 14 3.72 -3.34 9.40
CA TRP A 14 3.70 -4.59 10.17
C TRP A 14 4.89 -4.62 11.14
N ARG A 15 4.60 -4.75 12.45
CA ARG A 15 5.60 -4.76 13.53
C ARG A 15 5.54 -6.09 14.30
N PRO A 16 6.29 -7.11 13.87
CA PRO A 16 6.24 -8.44 14.49
C PRO A 16 6.90 -8.47 15.88
N GLU A 17 7.76 -7.51 16.20
CA GLU A 17 8.55 -7.48 17.44
C GLU A 17 8.10 -6.34 18.37
N PHE A 18 8.21 -6.59 19.68
CA PHE A 18 8.11 -5.58 20.71
C PHE A 18 9.21 -5.82 21.76
N MET A 19 10.08 -4.82 21.95
CA MET A 19 11.16 -4.85 22.96
C MET A 19 12.07 -6.08 22.89
N GLY A 20 12.51 -6.53 21.70
CA GLY A 20 13.37 -7.72 21.59
C GLY A 20 12.60 -9.03 21.47
N ILE A 21 11.27 -9.02 21.66
CA ILE A 21 10.46 -10.23 21.76
C ILE A 21 9.44 -10.27 20.62
N LEU A 22 9.36 -11.42 19.96
CA LEU A 22 8.35 -11.69 18.95
C LEU A 22 6.96 -11.66 19.59
N LYS A 23 6.06 -10.84 19.05
CA LYS A 23 4.70 -10.77 19.57
C LYS A 23 4.01 -12.13 19.39
N PRO A 24 3.22 -12.59 20.38
CA PRO A 24 2.39 -13.75 20.17
C PRO A 24 1.46 -13.47 18.97
N ASN A 25 1.25 -14.49 18.13
CA ASN A 25 0.34 -14.41 17.00
C ASN A 25 0.72 -13.39 15.89
N TYR A 26 2.00 -13.01 15.80
CA TYR A 26 2.48 -12.06 14.78
C TYR A 26 2.19 -12.47 13.33
N ASN A 27 1.97 -13.78 13.09
CA ASN A 27 1.74 -14.40 11.78
C ASN A 27 0.27 -14.36 11.32
N SER A 28 -0.66 -13.86 12.14
CA SER A 28 -2.10 -13.81 11.82
C SER A 28 -2.70 -12.40 11.90
N VAL A 29 -1.85 -11.39 11.81
CA VAL A 29 -2.29 -9.99 11.76
C VAL A 29 -3.08 -9.73 10.47
N ASP A 30 -4.30 -9.20 10.59
CA ASP A 30 -5.18 -8.88 9.45
C ASP A 30 -4.84 -7.51 8.84
N LEU A 31 -5.17 -7.31 7.56
CA LEU A 31 -5.06 -6.03 6.86
C LEU A 31 -5.82 -4.91 7.58
N THR A 32 -6.99 -5.21 8.14
CA THR A 32 -7.83 -4.23 8.85
C THR A 32 -7.22 -3.72 10.16
N GLU A 33 -6.30 -4.47 10.76
CA GLU A 33 -5.59 -4.06 11.98
C GLU A 33 -4.40 -3.15 11.69
N VAL A 34 -3.88 -3.22 10.46
CA VAL A 34 -2.68 -2.48 10.06
C VAL A 34 -3.05 -1.16 9.38
N GLU A 35 -4.12 -1.15 8.59
CA GLU A 35 -4.59 0.02 7.84
C GLU A 35 -5.88 0.58 8.45
N HIS A 36 -5.80 1.80 8.97
CA HIS A 36 -6.91 2.48 9.64
C HIS A 36 -7.49 3.56 8.74
N VAL A 37 -8.76 3.42 8.37
CA VAL A 37 -9.50 4.46 7.65
C VAL A 37 -9.81 5.62 8.58
N ASP A 38 -9.66 6.83 8.06
CA ASP A 38 -9.98 8.07 8.77
C ASP A 38 -11.50 8.26 8.81
N ASP A 39 -12.14 7.77 9.87
CA ASP A 39 -13.55 7.99 10.14
C ASP A 39 -13.75 8.11 11.66
N ASP A 40 -14.25 9.26 12.08
CA ASP A 40 -14.50 9.59 13.49
C ASP A 40 -15.84 9.05 14.00
N SER A 41 -16.68 8.49 13.12
CA SER A 41 -17.98 7.92 13.46
C SER A 41 -17.95 6.42 13.81
N ILE A 42 -16.79 5.78 13.67
CA ILE A 42 -16.62 4.34 13.90
C ILE A 42 -16.68 4.01 15.40
N VAL A 43 -17.47 2.98 15.74
CA VAL A 43 -17.51 2.39 17.08
C VAL A 43 -16.16 1.71 17.38
N LEU A 44 -15.61 2.00 18.55
CA LEU A 44 -14.34 1.43 19.04
C LEU A 44 -14.34 -0.10 18.86
N GLY A 45 -13.36 -0.62 18.12
CA GLY A 45 -13.23 -2.06 17.83
C GLY A 45 -13.88 -2.54 16.53
N SER A 46 -14.56 -1.67 15.77
CA SER A 46 -15.04 -2.00 14.43
C SER A 46 -14.12 -1.41 13.35
N SER A 47 -13.95 -2.14 12.24
CA SER A 47 -13.19 -1.68 11.07
C SER A 47 -14.13 -1.00 10.08
N HIS A 48 -13.63 0.04 9.39
CA HIS A 48 -14.44 0.76 8.41
C HIS A 48 -14.93 -0.18 7.27
N PRO A 49 -16.18 -0.05 6.79
CA PRO A 49 -16.71 -0.92 5.74
C PRO A 49 -15.87 -0.94 4.46
N ASP A 50 -15.21 0.18 4.11
CA ASP A 50 -14.37 0.23 2.91
C ASP A 50 -13.09 -0.60 3.01
N ILE A 51 -12.45 -0.67 4.19
CA ILE A 51 -11.26 -1.53 4.36
C ILE A 51 -11.68 -3.01 4.36
N ILE A 52 -12.84 -3.33 4.92
CA ILE A 52 -13.42 -4.69 4.87
C ILE A 52 -13.72 -5.10 3.43
N LYS A 53 -14.30 -4.19 2.62
CA LYS A 53 -14.55 -4.44 1.19
C LYS A 53 -13.25 -4.64 0.41
N LEU A 54 -12.23 -3.82 0.64
CA LEU A 54 -10.92 -3.99 0.01
C LEU A 54 -10.31 -5.34 0.38
N ARG A 55 -10.31 -5.68 1.68
CA ARG A 55 -9.83 -6.98 2.19
C ARG A 55 -10.54 -8.13 1.49
N ARG A 56 -11.87 -8.09 1.39
CA ARG A 56 -12.66 -9.14 0.74
C ARG A 56 -12.32 -9.27 -0.74
N ALA A 57 -12.27 -8.17 -1.49
CA ALA A 57 -11.91 -8.20 -2.90
C ALA A 57 -10.50 -8.77 -3.13
N MET A 58 -9.55 -8.49 -2.23
CA MET A 58 -8.22 -9.10 -2.27
C MET A 58 -8.23 -10.60 -1.96
N ILE A 59 -9.05 -11.05 -1.00
CA ILE A 59 -9.21 -12.49 -0.69
C ILE A 59 -9.84 -13.23 -1.88
N ASP A 60 -10.84 -12.62 -2.51
CA ASP A 60 -11.52 -13.14 -3.69
C ASP A 60 -10.64 -13.03 -4.96
N GLN A 61 -9.40 -12.54 -4.82
CA GLN A 61 -8.40 -12.41 -5.87
C GLN A 61 -8.84 -11.52 -7.05
N GLU A 62 -9.76 -10.61 -6.79
CA GLU A 62 -10.28 -9.69 -7.79
C GLU A 62 -9.27 -8.58 -8.10
N TYR A 63 -9.34 -8.06 -9.32
CA TYR A 63 -8.64 -6.83 -9.67
C TYR A 63 -9.54 -5.63 -9.40
N GLY A 64 -8.99 -4.62 -8.72
CA GLY A 64 -9.74 -3.40 -8.48
C GLY A 64 -8.90 -2.22 -7.99
N LYS A 65 -9.54 -1.06 -7.98
CA LYS A 65 -8.98 0.19 -7.47
C LYS A 65 -9.94 0.84 -6.49
N LYS A 66 -9.42 1.35 -5.38
CA LYS A 66 -10.20 2.03 -4.35
C LYS A 66 -9.40 3.18 -3.76
N ASN A 67 -10.03 4.34 -3.62
CA ASN A 67 -9.45 5.47 -2.89
C ASN A 67 -9.88 5.39 -1.43
N LEU A 68 -8.91 5.45 -0.51
CA LEU A 68 -9.14 5.45 0.93
C LEU A 68 -8.44 6.65 1.56
N GLN A 69 -9.10 7.27 2.54
CA GLN A 69 -8.46 8.22 3.45
C GLN A 69 -8.04 7.46 4.69
N LEU A 70 -6.75 7.52 5.03
CA LEU A 70 -6.17 6.71 6.10
C LEU A 70 -5.53 7.59 7.16
N LYS A 71 -5.64 7.15 8.42
CA LYS A 71 -4.86 7.70 9.53
C LYS A 71 -3.48 7.05 9.51
N TYR A 72 -2.46 7.85 9.17
CA TYR A 72 -1.06 7.43 9.14
C TYR A 72 -0.32 8.00 10.35
N HIS A 73 0.34 7.13 11.12
CA HIS A 73 1.15 7.53 12.26
C HIS A 73 2.63 7.62 11.87
N PHE A 74 3.33 8.62 12.40
CA PHE A 74 4.77 8.80 12.25
C PHE A 74 5.40 9.27 13.56
N ASP A 75 6.72 9.34 13.61
CA ASP A 75 7.47 9.71 14.82
C ASP A 75 7.09 8.83 16.03
N HIS A 76 7.29 7.51 15.92
CA HIS A 76 7.01 6.56 17.02
C HIS A 76 5.59 6.66 17.60
N MET A 77 4.58 6.83 16.75
CA MET A 77 3.16 6.98 17.13
C MET A 77 2.84 8.26 17.92
N ARG A 78 3.73 9.27 17.92
CA ARG A 78 3.49 10.56 18.58
C ARG A 78 2.65 11.52 17.74
N ARG A 79 2.63 11.33 16.42
CA ARG A 79 1.89 12.18 15.49
C ARG A 79 1.07 11.34 14.53
N VAL A 80 -0.11 11.84 14.20
CA VAL A 80 -1.02 11.27 13.21
C VAL A 80 -1.29 12.29 12.11
N SER A 81 -1.35 11.82 10.87
CA SER A 81 -1.76 12.61 9.71
C SER A 81 -2.73 11.80 8.87
N THR A 82 -3.73 12.48 8.32
CA THR A 82 -4.62 11.87 7.32
C THR A 82 -3.95 11.92 5.96
N VAL A 83 -3.91 10.77 5.26
CA VAL A 83 -3.35 10.68 3.90
C VAL A 83 -4.35 9.96 3.01
N LYS A 84 -4.66 10.56 1.86
CA LYS A 84 -5.46 9.91 0.82
C LYS A 84 -4.57 9.04 -0.05
N ARG A 85 -4.90 7.76 -0.16
CA ARG A 85 -4.17 6.78 -0.98
C ARG A 85 -5.12 6.08 -1.94
N GLN A 86 -4.63 5.79 -3.14
CA GLN A 86 -5.28 4.93 -4.11
C GLN A 86 -4.70 3.52 -3.98
N TYR A 87 -5.51 2.59 -3.48
CA TYR A 87 -5.21 1.17 -3.43
C TYR A 87 -5.53 0.55 -4.78
N THR A 88 -4.55 -0.14 -5.37
CA THR A 88 -4.75 -1.04 -6.51
C THR A 88 -4.38 -2.44 -6.06
N HIS A 89 -5.25 -3.41 -6.31
CA HIS A 89 -5.03 -4.79 -5.90
C HIS A 89 -5.27 -5.77 -7.03
N ILE A 90 -4.61 -6.91 -6.94
CA ILE A 90 -4.68 -8.02 -7.88
C ILE A 90 -4.31 -9.34 -7.20
N GLY A 91 -4.98 -10.42 -7.59
CA GLY A 91 -4.59 -11.79 -7.22
C GLY A 91 -3.31 -12.23 -7.93
N VAL A 92 -2.43 -12.94 -7.23
CA VAL A 92 -1.24 -13.55 -7.83
C VAL A 92 -1.63 -14.90 -8.40
N LYS A 93 -1.49 -15.04 -9.73
CA LYS A 93 -1.85 -16.25 -10.46
C LYS A 93 -1.18 -17.49 -9.86
N ASP A 94 -1.93 -18.59 -9.79
CA ASP A 94 -1.49 -19.91 -9.30
C ASP A 94 -1.03 -19.92 -7.82
N THR A 95 -1.40 -18.90 -7.04
CA THR A 95 -1.11 -18.85 -5.60
C THR A 95 -2.33 -18.32 -4.82
N PRO A 96 -2.47 -18.66 -3.52
CA PRO A 96 -3.55 -18.13 -2.68
C PRO A 96 -3.29 -16.69 -2.18
N TYR A 97 -2.40 -15.94 -2.83
CA TYR A 97 -1.99 -14.62 -2.36
C TYR A 97 -2.52 -13.50 -3.24
N ALA A 98 -2.73 -12.33 -2.63
CA ALA A 98 -3.06 -11.10 -3.34
C ALA A 98 -2.10 -9.98 -2.98
N ILE A 99 -1.78 -9.16 -3.98
CA ILE A 99 -0.90 -8.00 -3.83
C ILE A 99 -1.75 -6.74 -3.93
N GLY A 100 -1.52 -5.84 -2.98
CA GLY A 100 -2.09 -4.49 -2.97
C GLY A 100 -0.97 -3.47 -2.95
N ILE A 101 -1.09 -2.43 -3.76
CA ILE A 101 -0.17 -1.29 -3.81
C ILE A 101 -0.99 -0.04 -3.49
N ALA A 102 -0.49 0.76 -2.54
CA ALA A 102 -1.10 2.02 -2.13
C ALA A 102 -0.23 3.19 -2.61
N LEU A 103 -0.72 3.95 -3.58
CA LEU A 103 -0.05 5.16 -4.06
C LEU A 103 -0.68 6.40 -3.41
N PRO A 104 0.12 7.41 -3.02
CA PRO A 104 -0.46 8.65 -2.53
C PRO A 104 -1.23 9.37 -3.64
N PHE A 105 -2.41 9.87 -3.31
CA PHE A 105 -3.28 10.56 -4.28
C PHE A 105 -3.42 12.05 -3.90
N PRO A 106 -3.30 12.99 -4.85
CA PRO A 106 -3.03 12.79 -6.29
C PRO A 106 -1.53 12.75 -6.67
N TYR A 107 -0.63 13.14 -5.76
CA TYR A 107 0.76 13.46 -6.09
C TYR A 107 1.66 12.26 -6.41
N GLY A 108 1.25 11.02 -6.08
CA GLY A 108 2.02 9.79 -6.35
C GLY A 108 1.72 9.12 -7.68
N MET A 109 0.85 9.70 -8.51
CA MET A 109 0.40 9.09 -9.77
C MET A 109 1.40 9.28 -10.92
N HIS A 110 2.35 10.21 -10.77
CA HIS A 110 3.35 10.52 -11.78
C HIS A 110 4.75 10.47 -11.18
N ILE A 111 5.70 9.90 -11.91
CA ILE A 111 7.11 9.87 -11.54
C ILE A 111 7.85 10.78 -12.50
N ALA A 112 8.59 11.76 -11.96
CA ALA A 112 9.50 12.57 -12.75
C ALA A 112 10.68 11.68 -13.20
N ARG A 113 10.83 11.48 -14.51
CA ARG A 113 12.00 10.80 -15.08
C ARG A 113 13.09 11.85 -15.38
N PRO A 114 14.35 11.64 -14.94
CA PRO A 114 15.46 12.53 -15.30
C PRO A 114 15.61 12.68 -16.81
N LEU A 115 16.01 13.87 -17.26
CA LEU A 115 16.12 14.24 -18.69
C LEU A 115 17.28 13.53 -19.42
N GLU A 116 18.10 12.75 -18.73
CA GLU A 116 19.30 12.10 -19.26
C GLU A 116 19.00 11.16 -20.44
N ASP A 117 17.82 10.55 -20.45
CA ASP A 117 17.36 9.68 -21.55
C ASP A 117 17.09 10.45 -22.85
N LYS A 118 16.79 11.76 -22.79
CA LYS A 118 16.61 12.60 -23.98
C LYS A 118 17.91 13.19 -24.53
N LEU A 119 18.93 13.37 -23.69
CA LEU A 119 20.23 13.90 -24.11
C LEU A 119 20.97 12.92 -25.05
N LYS A 120 20.90 11.61 -24.81
CA LYS A 120 21.55 10.59 -25.66
C LYS A 120 21.08 10.62 -27.13
N ILE A 121 19.82 11.00 -27.36
CA ILE A 121 19.21 11.08 -28.71
C ILE A 121 19.71 12.33 -29.46
N LEU A 122 20.07 13.40 -28.74
CA LEU A 122 20.56 14.65 -29.31
C LEU A 122 22.07 14.60 -29.61
N THR A 123 22.87 13.87 -28.82
CA THR A 123 24.32 13.77 -29.05
C THR A 123 24.69 12.90 -30.27
N THR A 124 23.81 11.98 -30.67
CA THR A 124 24.07 11.02 -31.78
C THR A 124 23.77 11.63 -33.17
N ARG A 125 23.21 12.84 -33.25
CA ARG A 125 22.80 13.50 -34.51
C ARG A 125 23.70 14.68 -34.92
N ARG A 126 25.02 14.56 -34.77
CA ARG A 126 25.96 15.47 -35.46
C ARG A 126 26.66 14.72 -36.59
N PRO A 127 26.24 14.87 -37.86
CA PRO A 127 27.05 14.40 -38.97
C PRO A 127 28.32 15.26 -39.07
N ALA A 128 29.48 14.60 -39.17
CA ALA A 128 30.76 15.25 -39.41
C ALA A 128 30.73 15.97 -40.76
N ARG A 129 30.94 17.29 -40.73
CA ARG A 129 31.08 18.13 -41.94
C ARG A 129 32.50 17.92 -42.48
N LYS A 130 32.63 17.40 -43.70
CA LYS A 130 33.86 17.48 -44.51
C LYS A 130 34.00 18.87 -45.11
#